data_AF-A0A317E3S8-F1
#
_entry.id   AF-A0A317E3S8-F1
#
_cell.length_a   1.000
_cell.length_b   1.000
_cell.length_c   1.000
_cell.angle_alpha   90.00
_cell.angle_beta   90.00
_cell.angle_gamma   90.00
#
_symmetry.space_group_name_H-M   'P 1'
#
loop_
_entity.id
_entity.type
_entity.pdbx_description
1 polymer ?
#
loop_
_entity_poly.entity_id
_entity_poly.type
_entity_poly.pdbx_seq_one_letter_code
_entity_poly.pdbx_strand_id
1 'polypeptide(L)'
;MVVAVGKAKVQGAMPDFGAQLWQACTGTVKAGFTIVRGWQKGIKLQAKPRAELRALLDLPAMRAEQDKRFQVIASRALAQAEQWHKDGGATPVSKRLFCWFFDLLTQNGGLEWRNKASADQLELLCLSYLRSGLSDPKRRHVVLNRKGTIAMGTGWVNGGHWNLTVLND
;
A
#
# COMPACT_ATOMS: atom_id res chain seq x y z
N MET A 1 7.13 -6.12 11.16
CA MET A 1 7.98 -4.94 11.40
C MET A 1 8.28 -4.81 12.89
N VAL A 2 7.30 -4.47 13.74
CA VAL A 2 7.50 -4.32 15.21
C VAL A 2 8.08 -5.58 15.86
N VAL A 3 7.58 -6.78 15.53
CA VAL A 3 8.10 -8.05 16.08
C VAL A 3 9.59 -8.24 15.76
N ALA A 4 10.03 -7.85 14.56
CA ALA A 4 11.42 -7.98 14.12
C ALA A 4 12.38 -7.00 14.84
N VAL A 5 11.86 -5.86 15.33
CA VAL A 5 12.64 -4.94 16.17
C VAL A 5 12.95 -5.56 17.54
N GLY A 6 12.10 -6.47 18.02
CA GLY A 6 12.28 -7.20 19.26
C GLY A 6 11.66 -6.53 20.48
N LYS A 7 11.15 -7.35 21.41
CA LYS A 7 10.34 -6.93 22.55
C LYS A 7 11.04 -5.90 23.45
N ALA A 8 12.30 -6.16 23.79
CA ALA A 8 13.06 -5.30 24.69
C ALA A 8 13.23 -3.87 24.13
N LYS A 9 13.51 -3.74 22.83
CA LYS A 9 13.61 -2.42 22.18
C LYS A 9 12.26 -1.70 22.10
N VAL A 10 11.19 -2.45 21.84
CA VAL A 10 9.82 -1.91 21.83
C VAL A 10 9.44 -1.37 23.21
N GLN A 11 9.65 -2.16 24.28
CA GLN A 11 9.34 -1.74 25.64
C GLN A 11 10.27 -0.64 26.16
N GLY A 12 11.54 -0.61 25.71
CA GLY A 12 12.47 0.46 26.03
C GLY A 12 12.09 1.81 25.40
N ALA A 13 11.62 1.81 24.15
CA ALA A 13 11.17 3.03 23.47
C ALA A 13 9.73 3.45 23.82
N MET A 14 8.93 2.52 24.34
CA MET A 14 7.54 2.75 24.74
C MET A 14 7.32 2.25 26.17
N PRO A 15 7.72 3.01 27.20
CA PRO A 15 7.68 2.56 28.59
C PRO A 15 6.27 2.20 29.07
N ASP A 16 5.25 3.00 28.71
CA ASP A 16 3.89 2.79 29.18
C ASP A 16 3.06 1.92 28.22
N PHE A 17 3.32 2.00 26.92
CA PHE A 17 2.50 1.34 25.90
C PHE A 17 3.20 0.18 25.19
N GLY A 18 4.49 -0.05 25.41
CA GLY A 18 5.28 -1.05 24.67
C GLY A 18 4.85 -2.49 24.91
N ALA A 19 4.43 -2.83 26.13
CA ALA A 19 3.88 -4.16 26.42
C ALA A 19 2.58 -4.41 25.64
N GLN A 20 1.70 -3.41 25.61
CA GLN A 20 0.44 -3.46 24.87
C GLN A 20 0.68 -3.49 23.35
N LEU A 21 1.62 -2.69 22.83
CA LEU A 21 1.98 -2.73 21.41
C LEU A 21 2.54 -4.10 21.00
N TRP A 22 3.40 -4.68 21.84
CA TRP A 22 3.95 -6.01 21.60
C TRP A 22 2.83 -7.04 21.51
N GLN A 23 1.94 -7.06 22.50
CA GLN A 23 0.76 -7.94 22.50
C GLN A 23 -0.11 -7.73 21.26
N ALA A 24 -0.35 -6.48 20.85
CA ALA A 24 -1.13 -6.16 19.66
C ALA A 24 -0.47 -6.70 18.37
N CYS A 25 0.86 -6.77 18.34
CA CYS A 25 1.63 -7.21 17.18
C CYS A 25 1.89 -8.73 17.12
N THR A 26 1.80 -9.44 18.26
CA THR A 26 2.01 -10.90 18.32
C THR A 26 0.71 -11.68 18.55
N GLY A 27 -0.39 -11.01 18.89
CA GLY A 27 -1.70 -11.61 19.10
C GLY A 27 -2.56 -11.67 17.83
N THR A 28 -3.87 -11.75 18.01
CA THR A 28 -4.82 -11.72 16.89
C THR A 28 -5.08 -10.28 16.43
N VAL A 29 -5.43 -10.12 15.15
CA VAL A 29 -5.78 -8.82 14.56
C VAL A 29 -6.90 -8.12 15.35
N LYS A 30 -7.95 -8.87 15.74
CA LYS A 30 -9.07 -8.33 16.53
C LYS A 30 -8.60 -7.79 17.88
N ALA A 31 -7.78 -8.55 18.61
CA ALA A 31 -7.25 -8.12 19.90
C ALA A 31 -6.32 -6.89 19.76
N GLY A 32 -5.46 -6.89 18.74
CA GLY A 32 -4.60 -5.75 18.45
C GLY A 32 -5.38 -4.47 18.15
N PHE A 33 -6.45 -4.55 17.36
CA PHE A 33 -7.32 -3.39 17.11
C PHE A 33 -7.99 -2.87 18.38
N THR A 34 -8.45 -3.75 19.27
CA THR A 34 -9.03 -3.34 20.56
C THR A 34 -8.02 -2.55 21.39
N ILE A 35 -6.78 -3.03 21.49
CA ILE A 35 -5.69 -2.34 22.20
C ILE A 35 -5.44 -0.95 21.61
N VAL A 36 -5.22 -0.86 20.30
CA VAL A 36 -4.89 0.40 19.63
C VAL A 36 -6.05 1.40 19.69
N ARG A 37 -7.30 0.94 19.62
CA ARG A 37 -8.48 1.79 19.80
C ARG A 37 -8.55 2.37 21.21
N GLY A 38 -8.08 1.65 22.23
CA GLY A 38 -7.96 2.16 23.59
C GLY A 38 -7.01 3.37 23.73
N TRP A 39 -6.08 3.55 22.79
CA TRP A 39 -5.15 4.69 22.75
C TRP A 39 -5.73 5.93 22.08
N GLN A 40 -6.96 5.86 21.56
CA GLN A 40 -7.58 6.90 20.75
C GLN A 40 -8.70 7.61 21.52
N LYS A 41 -8.97 8.86 21.14
CA LYS A 41 -10.20 9.60 21.48
C LYS A 41 -10.89 9.94 20.16
N GLY A 42 -11.93 9.18 19.83
CA GLY A 42 -12.48 9.15 18.47
C GLY A 42 -11.47 8.56 17.49
N ILE A 43 -11.17 9.27 16.40
CA ILE A 43 -10.18 8.85 15.39
C ILE A 43 -8.75 9.35 15.67
N LYS A 44 -8.54 10.09 16.77
CA LYS A 44 -7.26 10.72 17.09
C LYS A 44 -6.52 9.93 18.16
N LEU A 45 -5.25 9.64 17.91
CA LEU A 45 -4.36 9.06 18.91
C LEU A 45 -4.09 10.07 20.03
N GLN A 46 -4.19 9.62 21.29
CA GLN A 46 -3.89 10.44 22.46
C GLN A 46 -2.41 10.84 22.51
N ALA A 47 -2.09 11.91 23.22
CA ALA A 47 -0.76 12.53 23.18
C ALA A 47 0.37 11.59 23.64
N LYS A 48 0.16 10.87 24.74
CA LYS A 48 1.15 9.96 25.34
C LYS A 48 1.51 8.77 24.43
N PRO A 49 0.55 7.92 23.98
CA PRO A 49 0.87 6.82 23.06
C PRO A 49 1.44 7.33 21.72
N ARG A 50 1.06 8.54 21.27
CA ARG A 50 1.65 9.17 20.08
C ARG A 50 3.13 9.52 20.27
N ALA A 51 3.52 10.05 21.43
CA ALA A 51 4.91 10.40 21.72
C ALA A 51 5.79 9.14 21.75
N GLU A 52 5.34 8.09 22.43
CA GLU A 52 6.06 6.82 22.50
C GLU A 52 6.15 6.11 21.14
N LEU A 53 5.06 6.10 20.36
CA LEU A 53 5.10 5.55 19.00
C LEU A 53 6.11 6.30 18.11
N ARG A 54 6.23 7.63 18.25
CA ARG A 54 7.28 8.38 17.54
C ARG A 54 8.68 7.94 17.96
N ALA A 55 8.93 7.83 19.27
CA ALA A 55 10.21 7.35 19.79
C ALA A 55 10.56 5.96 19.24
N LEU A 56 9.59 5.04 19.19
CA LEU A 56 9.79 3.71 18.57
C LEU A 56 10.10 3.82 17.07
N LEU A 57 9.34 4.62 16.32
CA LEU A 57 9.52 4.80 14.89
C LEU A 57 10.86 5.46 14.53
N ASP A 58 11.42 6.26 15.46
CA ASP A 58 12.72 6.88 15.30
C ASP A 58 13.90 5.97 15.63
N LEU A 59 13.68 4.80 16.26
CA LEU A 59 14.76 3.85 16.54
C LEU A 59 15.45 3.39 15.24
N PRO A 60 16.80 3.35 15.19
CA PRO A 60 17.53 2.85 14.04
C PRO A 60 17.09 1.44 13.61
N ALA A 61 16.80 0.55 14.57
CA ALA A 61 16.31 -0.80 14.29
C ALA A 61 14.92 -0.80 13.64
N MET A 62 14.04 0.13 14.02
CA MET A 62 12.71 0.25 13.43
C MET A 62 12.81 0.84 12.02
N ARG A 63 13.64 1.86 11.83
CA ARG A 63 13.96 2.44 10.50
C ARG A 63 14.53 1.39 9.55
N ALA A 64 15.46 0.57 10.00
CA ALA A 64 16.00 -0.52 9.19
C ALA A 64 14.91 -1.53 8.75
N GLU A 65 13.96 -1.86 9.62
CA GLU A 65 12.84 -2.72 9.24
C GLU A 65 11.82 -2.03 8.33
N GLN A 66 11.63 -0.71 8.45
CA GLN A 66 10.85 0.10 7.51
C GLN A 66 11.52 0.12 6.14
N ASP A 67 12.83 0.35 6.08
CA ASP A 67 13.61 0.39 4.85
C ASP A 67 13.54 -0.93 4.09
N LYS A 68 13.64 -2.08 4.78
CA LYS A 68 13.42 -3.41 4.17
C LYS A 68 12.05 -3.50 3.50
N ARG A 69 11.00 -2.98 4.14
CA ARG A 69 9.63 -3.00 3.57
C ARG A 69 9.49 -2.02 2.41
N PHE A 70 10.10 -0.83 2.50
CA PHE A 70 10.13 0.14 1.41
C PHE A 70 10.87 -0.41 0.19
N GLN A 71 12.00 -1.08 0.40
CA GLN A 71 12.76 -1.72 -0.68
C GLN A 71 11.94 -2.77 -1.41
N VAL A 72 11.20 -3.63 -0.70
CA VAL A 72 10.31 -4.61 -1.34
C VAL A 72 9.28 -3.93 -2.27
N ILE A 73 8.65 -2.84 -1.81
CA ILE A 73 7.69 -2.11 -2.63
C ILE A 73 8.38 -1.37 -3.78
N ALA A 74 9.54 -0.77 -3.54
CA ALA A 74 10.33 -0.08 -4.56
C ALA A 74 10.79 -1.04 -5.67
N SER A 75 11.31 -2.22 -5.33
CA SER A 75 11.69 -3.24 -6.30
C SER A 75 10.51 -3.71 -7.13
N ARG A 76 9.34 -3.92 -6.51
CA ARG A 76 8.10 -4.25 -7.24
C ARG A 76 7.67 -3.11 -8.17
N ALA A 77 7.77 -1.86 -7.72
CA ALA A 77 7.44 -0.69 -8.52
C ALA A 77 8.34 -0.55 -9.74
N LEU A 78 9.65 -0.74 -9.55
CA LEU A 78 10.63 -0.69 -10.62
C LEU A 78 10.39 -1.81 -11.63
N ALA A 79 10.22 -3.05 -11.18
CA ALA A 79 9.92 -4.18 -12.07
C ALA A 79 8.65 -3.96 -12.90
N GLN A 80 7.61 -3.38 -12.30
CA GLN A 80 6.38 -3.04 -12.99
C GLN A 80 6.56 -1.90 -14.00
N ALA A 81 7.37 -0.90 -13.66
CA ALA A 81 7.72 0.19 -14.55
C ALA A 81 8.55 -0.29 -15.75
N GLU A 82 9.53 -1.17 -15.51
CA GLU A 82 10.34 -1.80 -16.54
C GLU A 82 9.50 -2.65 -17.48
N GLN A 83 8.58 -3.47 -16.95
CA GLN A 83 7.70 -4.29 -17.78
C GLN A 83 6.82 -3.40 -18.68
N TRP A 84 6.15 -2.40 -18.10
CA TRP A 84 5.33 -1.47 -18.86
C TRP A 84 6.11 -0.74 -19.95
N HIS A 85 7.37 -0.39 -19.67
CA HIS A 85 8.22 0.33 -20.61
C HIS A 85 8.74 -0.57 -21.73
N LYS A 86 9.04 -1.85 -21.44
CA LYS A 86 9.40 -2.88 -22.44
C LYS A 86 8.27 -3.12 -23.43
N ASP A 87 7.04 -3.19 -22.96
CA ASP A 87 5.85 -3.37 -23.81
C ASP A 87 5.62 -2.17 -24.75
N GLY A 88 6.22 -1.00 -24.43
CA GLY A 88 6.15 0.24 -25.22
C GLY A 88 7.39 0.58 -26.06
N GLY A 89 8.43 -0.26 -26.07
CA GLY A 89 9.54 -0.16 -27.03
C GLY A 89 10.66 0.87 -26.75
N ALA A 90 10.77 1.45 -25.55
CA ALA A 90 11.84 2.41 -25.22
C ALA A 90 12.58 2.09 -23.91
N THR A 91 13.82 2.57 -23.78
CA THR A 91 14.64 2.53 -22.56
C THR A 91 15.35 3.89 -22.37
N PRO A 92 15.69 4.32 -21.13
CA PRO A 92 15.46 3.69 -19.81
C PRO A 92 14.19 4.18 -19.08
N VAL A 93 13.76 3.42 -18.05
CA VAL A 93 12.62 3.79 -17.19
C VAL A 93 12.84 5.14 -16.53
N SER A 94 11.95 6.10 -16.78
CA SER A 94 12.03 7.41 -16.15
C SER A 94 11.69 7.37 -14.65
N LYS A 95 12.31 8.27 -13.87
CA LYS A 95 11.97 8.49 -12.46
C LYS A 95 10.48 8.77 -12.25
N ARG A 96 9.86 9.51 -13.17
CA ARG A 96 8.42 9.82 -13.14
C ARG A 96 7.57 8.55 -13.23
N LEU A 97 7.94 7.62 -14.12
CA LEU A 97 7.23 6.36 -14.29
C LEU A 97 7.40 5.46 -13.06
N PHE A 98 8.62 5.35 -12.52
CA PHE A 98 8.87 4.66 -11.25
C PHE A 98 8.01 5.22 -10.11
N CYS A 99 8.01 6.54 -9.91
CA CYS A 99 7.22 7.18 -8.85
C CYS A 99 5.72 6.90 -9.01
N TRP A 100 5.23 6.85 -10.25
CA TRP A 100 3.84 6.50 -10.52
C TRP A 100 3.51 5.06 -10.12
N PHE A 101 4.34 4.06 -10.48
CA PHE A 101 4.12 2.68 -10.04
C PHE A 101 4.30 2.51 -8.53
N PHE A 102 5.24 3.24 -7.92
CA PHE A 102 5.43 3.23 -6.48
C PHE A 102 4.21 3.76 -5.75
N ASP A 103 3.64 4.86 -6.23
CA ASP A 103 2.39 5.45 -5.71
C ASP A 103 1.21 4.47 -5.86
N LEU A 104 1.09 3.83 -7.04
CA LEU A 104 0.05 2.84 -7.28
C LEU A 104 0.15 1.65 -6.32
N LEU A 105 1.34 1.10 -6.12
CA LEU A 105 1.57 -0.05 -5.23
C LEU A 105 1.35 0.30 -3.76
N THR A 106 1.80 1.47 -3.32
CA THR A 106 1.67 1.89 -1.92
C THR A 106 0.24 2.24 -1.54
N GLN A 107 -0.54 2.84 -2.45
CA GLN A 107 -1.93 3.22 -2.18
C GLN A 107 -2.94 2.10 -2.47
N ASN A 108 -2.63 1.18 -3.40
CA ASN A 108 -3.62 0.24 -3.92
C ASN A 108 -3.17 -1.22 -3.94
N GLY A 109 -1.99 -1.57 -3.41
CA GLY A 109 -1.50 -2.95 -3.40
C GLY A 109 -0.94 -3.46 -4.75
N GLY A 110 -1.24 -2.75 -5.85
CA GLY A 110 -0.72 -2.98 -7.20
C GLY A 110 -1.79 -2.78 -8.28
N LEU A 111 -1.44 -3.12 -9.52
CA LEU A 111 -2.39 -3.25 -10.63
C LEU A 111 -2.49 -4.73 -10.99
N GLU A 112 -3.44 -5.45 -10.38
CA GLU A 112 -3.70 -6.86 -10.72
C GLU A 112 -4.43 -7.04 -12.05
N TRP A 113 -4.95 -5.95 -12.63
CA TRP A 113 -5.55 -5.93 -13.96
C TRP A 113 -4.53 -6.10 -15.11
N ARG A 114 -3.30 -6.56 -14.85
CA ARG A 114 -2.25 -6.75 -15.88
C ARG A 114 -2.06 -8.19 -16.35
N ASN A 115 -3.08 -9.03 -16.22
CA ASN A 115 -3.14 -10.22 -17.08
C ASN A 115 -3.14 -9.78 -18.54
N LYS A 116 -2.75 -10.67 -19.47
CA LYS A 116 -2.74 -10.40 -20.91
C LYS A 116 -4.10 -9.79 -21.31
N ALA A 117 -4.14 -8.48 -21.49
CA ALA A 117 -5.35 -7.77 -21.88
C ALA A 117 -5.64 -8.16 -23.32
N SER A 118 -6.88 -8.57 -23.62
CA SER A 118 -7.34 -8.60 -25.00
C SER A 118 -7.22 -7.19 -25.61
N ALA A 119 -7.23 -7.09 -26.93
CA ALA A 119 -7.19 -5.78 -27.61
C ALA A 119 -8.28 -4.83 -27.06
N ASP A 120 -9.48 -5.35 -26.85
CA ASP A 120 -10.63 -4.61 -26.31
C ASP A 120 -10.41 -4.14 -24.86
N GLN A 121 -9.77 -4.97 -24.02
CA GLN A 121 -9.43 -4.61 -22.65
C GLN A 121 -8.35 -3.52 -22.59
N LEU A 122 -7.38 -3.57 -23.51
CA LEU A 122 -6.33 -2.57 -23.62
C LEU A 122 -6.90 -1.22 -24.07
N GLU A 123 -7.84 -1.22 -25.03
CA GLU A 123 -8.55 -0.02 -25.45
C GLU A 123 -9.31 0.61 -24.27
N LEU A 124 -10.04 -0.19 -23.50
CA LEU A 124 -10.77 0.28 -22.33
C LEU A 124 -9.82 0.87 -21.26
N LEU A 125 -8.63 0.28 -21.07
CA LEU A 125 -7.59 0.77 -20.17
C LEU A 125 -6.99 2.10 -20.65
N CYS A 126 -6.69 2.23 -21.93
CA CYS A 126 -6.20 3.47 -22.55
C CYS A 126 -7.22 4.60 -22.41
N LEU A 127 -8.50 4.33 -22.70
CA LEU A 127 -9.59 5.29 -22.50
C LEU A 127 -9.75 5.67 -21.02
N SER A 128 -9.57 4.71 -20.11
CA SER A 128 -9.63 4.94 -18.66
C SER A 128 -8.48 5.82 -18.17
N TYR A 129 -7.28 5.61 -18.72
CA TYR A 129 -6.11 6.45 -18.46
C TYR A 129 -6.32 7.88 -18.96
N LEU A 130 -6.74 8.05 -20.22
CA LEU A 130 -7.02 9.37 -20.80
C LEU A 130 -8.12 10.10 -20.01
N ARG A 131 -9.21 9.41 -19.65
CA ARG A 131 -10.29 9.98 -18.82
C ARG A 131 -9.82 10.32 -17.40
N SER A 132 -8.87 9.58 -16.84
CA SER A 132 -8.28 9.94 -15.54
C SER A 132 -7.56 11.29 -15.60
N GLY A 133 -7.05 11.70 -16.76
CA GLY A 133 -6.46 13.03 -16.97
C GLY A 133 -7.42 14.20 -16.66
N LEU A 134 -8.72 13.99 -16.84
CA LEU A 134 -9.78 14.96 -16.52
C LEU A 134 -10.21 14.93 -15.04
N SER A 135 -9.74 13.94 -14.27
CA SER A 135 -10.04 13.84 -12.84
C SER A 135 -9.06 14.68 -12.02
N ASP A 136 -9.49 15.07 -10.81
CA ASP A 136 -8.61 15.61 -9.76
C ASP A 136 -7.34 14.75 -9.68
N PRO A 137 -6.13 15.33 -9.79
CA PRO A 137 -4.86 14.62 -9.69
C PRO A 137 -4.79 13.63 -8.52
N LYS A 138 -5.37 13.98 -7.36
CA LYS A 138 -5.40 13.13 -6.16
C LYS A 138 -6.26 11.88 -6.32
N ARG A 139 -7.18 11.84 -7.29
CA ARG A 139 -8.15 10.76 -7.51
C ARG A 139 -7.84 9.91 -8.75
N ARG A 140 -6.84 10.28 -9.55
CA ARG A 140 -6.53 9.60 -10.82
C ARG A 140 -6.20 8.12 -10.65
N HIS A 141 -5.43 7.78 -9.61
CA HIS A 141 -5.10 6.39 -9.29
C HIS A 141 -6.36 5.56 -8.97
N VAL A 142 -7.31 6.13 -8.22
CA VAL A 142 -8.59 5.45 -7.88
C VAL A 142 -9.42 5.20 -9.13
N VAL A 143 -9.50 6.19 -10.03
CA VAL A 143 -10.27 6.10 -11.28
C VAL A 143 -9.69 5.00 -12.17
N LEU A 144 -8.36 4.97 -12.32
CA LEU A 144 -7.65 3.93 -13.06
C LEU A 144 -7.88 2.55 -12.47
N ASN A 145 -7.78 2.39 -11.15
CA ASN A 145 -7.96 1.10 -10.51
C ASN A 145 -9.40 0.58 -10.60
N ARG A 146 -10.39 1.46 -10.39
CA ARG A 146 -11.80 1.08 -10.56
C ARG A 146 -12.08 0.61 -11.98
N LYS A 147 -11.62 1.37 -12.97
CA LYS A 147 -11.89 1.07 -14.37
C LYS A 147 -11.10 -0.14 -14.88
N GLY A 148 -9.85 -0.29 -14.46
CA GLY A 148 -9.06 -1.49 -14.74
C GLY A 148 -9.65 -2.74 -14.09
N THR A 149 -10.14 -2.63 -12.85
CA THR A 149 -10.86 -3.72 -12.16
C THR A 149 -12.13 -4.12 -12.91
N ILE A 150 -12.89 -3.17 -13.43
CA ILE A 150 -14.06 -3.43 -14.27
C ILE A 150 -13.65 -4.11 -15.58
N ALA A 151 -12.66 -3.55 -16.29
CA ALA A 151 -12.21 -4.06 -17.59
C ALA A 151 -11.69 -5.51 -17.52
N MET A 152 -11.00 -5.85 -16.44
CA MET A 152 -10.34 -7.15 -16.27
C MET A 152 -11.14 -8.12 -15.39
N GLY A 153 -12.30 -7.71 -14.91
CA GLY A 153 -13.12 -8.51 -14.01
C GLY A 153 -12.52 -8.72 -12.61
N THR A 154 -11.31 -8.24 -12.31
CA THR A 154 -10.70 -8.34 -10.98
C THR A 154 -9.65 -7.25 -10.75
N GLY A 155 -9.45 -6.85 -9.49
CA GLY A 155 -8.43 -5.90 -9.10
C GLY A 155 -8.63 -5.25 -7.73
N TRP A 156 -7.66 -4.42 -7.33
CA TRP A 156 -7.65 -3.73 -6.05
C TRP A 156 -8.16 -2.29 -6.16
N VAL A 157 -9.11 -1.91 -5.31
CA VAL A 157 -9.67 -0.55 -5.22
C VAL A 157 -9.74 -0.13 -3.76
N ASN A 158 -9.09 0.97 -3.40
CA ASN A 158 -9.09 1.54 -2.04
C ASN A 158 -8.74 0.50 -0.96
N GLY A 159 -7.80 -0.40 -1.24
CA GLY A 159 -7.36 -1.46 -0.33
C GLY A 159 -8.28 -2.67 -0.23
N GLY A 160 -9.41 -2.70 -0.95
CA GLY A 160 -10.24 -3.90 -1.11
C GLY A 160 -9.92 -4.62 -2.41
N HIS A 161 -9.79 -5.94 -2.36
CA HIS A 161 -9.70 -6.79 -3.55
C HIS A 161 -11.10 -7.14 -4.05
N TRP A 162 -11.35 -6.92 -5.34
CA TRP A 162 -12.63 -7.16 -5.98
C TRP A 162 -12.48 -8.21 -7.06
N ASN A 163 -13.38 -9.20 -7.05
CA ASN A 163 -13.56 -10.15 -8.13
C ASN A 163 -14.98 -10.01 -8.68
N LEU A 164 -15.09 -9.44 -9.87
CA LEU A 164 -16.33 -9.17 -10.59
C LEU A 164 -16.70 -10.29 -11.57
N THR A 165 -15.84 -11.30 -11.77
CA THR A 165 -16.19 -12.46 -12.60
C THR A 165 -17.23 -13.37 -11.95
N VAL A 166 -17.45 -13.22 -10.63
CA VAL A 166 -18.40 -13.99 -9.82
C VAL A 166 -19.82 -13.42 -9.85
N LEU A 167 -20.05 -12.34 -10.60
CA LEU A 167 -21.36 -11.67 -10.71
C LEU A 167 -22.13 -12.06 -11.99
N ASN A 168 -21.58 -12.98 -12.79
CA ASN A 168 -22.18 -13.47 -14.04
C ASN A 168 -22.72 -14.91 -13.92
N ASP A 169 -22.80 -15.46 -12.69
CA ASP A 169 -23.52 -16.68 -12.34
C ASP A 169 -24.85 -16.31 -11.65
#